data_AF-A0A7Y9N2K0-F1
#
_entry.id   AF-A0A7Y9N2K0-F1
#
_cell.length_a   1.000
_cell.length_b   1.000
_cell.length_c   1.000
_cell.angle_alpha   90.00
_cell.angle_beta   90.00
_cell.angle_gamma   90.00
#
_symmetry.space_group_name_H-M   'P 1'
#
loop_
_entity.id
_entity.type
_entity.pdbx_description
1 polymer ?
#
loop_
_entity_poly.entity_id
_entity_poly.type
_entity_poly.pdbx_seq_one_letter_code
_entity_poly.pdbx_strand_id
1 'polypeptide(L)'
;MTASASPLKSARLEFRVTADQKAAIEEAAAIEGRTVTDFSASALVERAQEVIERERRSQVDAVRFEAFIEVMERPARSIDGLRELLRRETVFVD
;
A
#
# COMPACT_ATOMS: atom_id res chain seq x y z
N MET A 1 -5.32 23.36 -24.61
CA MET A 1 -5.88 23.12 -23.25
C MET A 1 -6.96 22.07 -23.36
N THR A 2 -6.65 20.81 -23.09
CA THR A 2 -7.63 19.73 -23.03
C THR A 2 -8.07 19.57 -21.58
N ALA A 3 -9.31 19.96 -21.27
CA ALA A 3 -9.90 19.76 -19.96
C ALA A 3 -10.09 18.25 -19.74
N SER A 4 -9.47 17.70 -18.69
CA SER A 4 -9.75 16.34 -18.23
C SER A 4 -11.12 16.34 -17.58
N ALA A 5 -12.11 15.70 -18.21
CA ALA A 5 -13.43 15.52 -17.63
C ALA A 5 -13.31 14.58 -16.42
N SER A 6 -13.78 15.00 -15.25
CA SER A 6 -13.90 14.13 -14.09
C SER A 6 -14.77 12.91 -14.45
N PRO A 7 -14.34 11.68 -14.10
CA PRO A 7 -15.10 10.49 -14.45
C PRO A 7 -16.51 10.57 -13.89
N LEU A 8 -17.50 10.23 -14.72
CA LEU A 8 -18.90 10.21 -14.33
C LEU A 8 -19.11 9.14 -13.25
N LYS A 9 -19.81 9.50 -12.15
CA LYS A 9 -20.23 8.56 -11.11
C LYS A 9 -21.35 7.65 -11.64
N SER A 10 -20.99 6.60 -12.38
CA SER A 10 -21.94 5.70 -13.05
C SER A 10 -22.28 4.43 -12.27
N ALA A 11 -21.49 4.08 -11.25
CA ALA A 11 -21.71 2.91 -10.40
C ALA A 11 -22.43 3.28 -9.10
N ARG A 12 -23.28 2.38 -8.60
CA ARG A 12 -24.06 2.56 -7.36
C ARG A 12 -23.70 1.51 -6.32
N LEU A 13 -23.59 1.95 -5.08
CA LEU A 13 -23.44 1.12 -3.89
C LEU A 13 -24.68 1.32 -3.00
N GLU A 14 -25.32 0.23 -2.58
CA GLU A 14 -26.51 0.26 -1.71
C GLU A 14 -26.28 -0.59 -0.47
N PHE A 15 -26.63 -0.03 0.68
CA PHE A 15 -26.46 -0.70 1.98
C PHE A 15 -27.68 -0.45 2.86
N ARG A 16 -28.01 -1.43 3.69
CA ARG A 16 -28.90 -1.22 4.83
C ARG A 16 -28.04 -0.95 6.06
N VAL A 17 -28.42 0.08 6.81
CA VAL A 17 -27.77 0.47 8.06
C VAL A 17 -28.83 0.57 9.15
N THR A 18 -28.40 0.42 10.40
CA THR A 18 -29.27 0.71 11.55
C THR A 18 -29.50 2.22 11.68
N ALA A 19 -30.52 2.60 12.46
CA ALA A 19 -30.78 4.01 12.76
C ALA A 19 -29.56 4.67 13.43
N ASP A 20 -28.92 3.98 14.38
CA ASP A 20 -27.74 4.48 15.09
C ASP A 20 -26.54 4.68 14.16
N GLN A 21 -26.30 3.75 13.24
CA GLN A 21 -25.26 3.89 12.24
C GLN A 21 -25.52 5.08 11.32
N LYS A 22 -26.77 5.26 10.88
CA LYS A 22 -27.16 6.41 10.06
C LYS A 22 -26.91 7.72 10.80
N ALA A 23 -27.33 7.83 12.07
CA ALA A 23 -27.14 9.02 12.88
C ALA A 23 -25.66 9.37 13.05
N ALA A 24 -24.81 8.38 13.35
CA ALA A 24 -23.38 8.58 13.48
C ALA A 24 -22.71 9.05 12.17
N ILE A 25 -23.12 8.50 11.03
CA ILE A 25 -22.61 8.92 9.72
C ILE A 25 -23.07 10.35 9.39
N GLU A 26 -24.32 10.69 9.69
CA GLU A 26 -24.86 12.04 9.49
C GLU A 26 -24.13 13.09 10.33
N GLU A 27 -23.86 12.77 11.61
CA GLU A 27 -23.09 13.63 12.50
C GLU A 27 -21.65 13.84 12.01
N ALA A 28 -20.95 12.76 11.65
CA ALA A 28 -19.58 12.85 11.13
C ALA A 28 -19.50 13.69 9.84
N ALA A 29 -20.44 13.48 8.91
CA ALA A 29 -20.52 14.28 7.69
C ALA A 29 -20.77 15.77 7.99
N ALA A 30 -21.63 16.07 8.97
CA ALA A 30 -21.91 17.43 9.40
C ALA A 30 -20.68 18.12 10.05
N ILE A 31 -19.93 17.39 10.88
CA ILE A 31 -18.67 17.89 11.49
C ILE A 31 -17.67 18.31 10.41
N GLU A 32 -17.57 17.54 9.32
CA GLU A 32 -16.67 17.83 8.21
C GLU A 32 -17.24 18.83 7.18
N GLY A 33 -18.50 19.25 7.32
CA GLY A 33 -19.16 20.14 6.36
C GLY A 33 -19.40 19.49 5.00
N ARG A 34 -19.55 18.17 4.95
CA ARG A 34 -19.72 17.37 3.73
C ARG A 34 -21.11 16.73 3.68
N THR A 35 -21.54 16.36 2.48
CA THR A 35 -22.79 15.57 2.35
C THR A 35 -22.56 14.14 2.85
N VAL A 36 -23.60 13.49 3.37
CA VAL A 36 -23.56 12.08 3.79
C VAL A 36 -22.98 11.17 2.70
N THR A 37 -23.41 11.39 1.45
CA THR A 37 -22.94 10.62 0.29
C THR A 37 -21.44 10.83 0.03
N ASP A 38 -20.97 12.07 0.10
CA ASP A 38 -19.55 12.38 -0.14
C ASP A 38 -18.66 11.83 0.97
N PHE A 39 -19.03 12.07 2.24
CA PHE A 39 -18.35 11.50 3.40
C PHE A 39 -18.25 9.97 3.31
N SER A 40 -19.39 9.31 3.05
CA SER A 40 -19.44 7.85 2.98
C SER A 40 -18.59 7.31 1.83
N ALA A 41 -18.66 7.93 0.64
CA ALA A 41 -17.86 7.49 -0.50
C ALA A 41 -16.36 7.67 -0.23
N SER A 42 -15.94 8.80 0.34
CA SER A 42 -14.54 9.04 0.70
C SER A 42 -14.03 8.02 1.71
N ALA A 43 -14.77 7.80 2.80
CA ALA A 43 -14.38 6.86 3.85
C ALA A 43 -14.25 5.43 3.31
N LEU A 44 -15.15 5.02 2.42
CA LEU A 44 -15.08 3.70 1.78
C LEU A 44 -13.88 3.58 0.83
N VAL A 45 -13.57 4.62 0.05
CA VAL A 45 -12.43 4.62 -0.87
C VAL A 45 -11.12 4.56 -0.10
N GLU A 46 -10.96 5.38 0.93
CA GLU A 46 -9.78 5.38 1.81
C GLU A 46 -9.56 4.00 2.41
N ARG A 47 -10.60 3.42 3.01
CA ARG A 47 -10.49 2.10 3.62
C ARG A 47 -10.20 0.99 2.60
N ALA A 48 -10.77 1.08 1.40
CA ALA A 48 -10.50 0.12 0.33
C ALA A 48 -9.03 0.20 -0.12
N GLN A 49 -8.47 1.40 -0.27
CA GLN A 49 -7.07 1.60 -0.64
C GLN A 49 -6.14 0.99 0.41
N GLU A 50 -6.36 1.26 1.69
CA GLU A 50 -5.55 0.68 2.77
C GLU A 50 -5.54 -0.85 2.74
N VAL A 51 -6.71 -1.47 2.51
CA VAL A 51 -6.84 -2.93 2.45
C VAL A 51 -6.08 -3.49 1.25
N ILE A 52 -6.24 -2.88 0.07
CA ILE A 52 -5.53 -3.27 -1.16
C ILE A 52 -4.01 -3.14 -0.99
N GLU A 53 -3.55 -2.05 -0.40
CA GLU A 53 -2.12 -1.79 -0.20
C GLU A 53 -1.49 -2.73 0.82
N ARG A 54 -2.20 -3.03 1.92
CA ARG A 54 -1.76 -4.01 2.92
C ARG A 54 -1.57 -5.39 2.27
N GLU A 55 -2.53 -5.81 1.46
CA GLU A 55 -2.46 -7.08 0.75
C GLU A 55 -1.31 -7.10 -0.26
N ARG A 56 -1.18 -6.06 -1.11
CA ARG A 56 -0.10 -5.96 -2.09
C ARG A 56 1.29 -5.96 -1.46
N ARG A 57 1.49 -5.24 -0.35
CA ARG A 57 2.78 -5.25 0.35
C ARG A 57 3.12 -6.65 0.86
N SER A 58 2.15 -7.34 1.45
CA SER A 58 2.34 -8.72 1.93
C SER A 58 2.75 -9.67 0.81
N GLN A 59 2.13 -9.54 -0.38
CA GLN A 59 2.49 -10.33 -1.56
C GLN A 59 3.88 -9.98 -2.10
N VAL A 60 4.23 -8.69 -2.18
CA VAL A 60 5.57 -8.26 -2.61
C VAL A 60 6.64 -8.77 -1.65
N ASP A 61 6.39 -8.75 -0.34
CA ASP A 61 7.31 -9.27 0.66
C ASP A 61 7.49 -10.78 0.51
N ALA A 62 6.42 -11.54 0.25
CA ALA A 62 6.52 -12.97 -0.02
C ALA A 62 7.37 -13.27 -1.26
N VAL A 63 7.13 -12.57 -2.38
CA VAL A 63 7.90 -12.75 -3.62
C VAL A 63 9.38 -12.38 -3.43
N ARG A 64 9.67 -11.28 -2.73
CA ARG A 64 11.05 -10.87 -2.45
C ARG A 64 11.75 -11.82 -1.49
N PHE A 65 11.03 -12.33 -0.50
CA PHE A 65 11.55 -13.31 0.43
C PHE A 65 11.87 -14.63 -0.29
N GLU A 66 10.99 -15.12 -1.16
CA GLU A 66 11.25 -16.29 -1.98
C GLU A 66 12.47 -16.11 -2.90
N ALA A 67 12.55 -14.97 -3.60
CA ALA A 67 13.72 -14.65 -4.42
C ALA A 67 15.01 -14.54 -3.60
N PHE A 68 14.93 -14.01 -2.38
CA PHE A 68 16.06 -13.96 -1.46
C PHE A 68 16.51 -15.35 -1.02
N ILE A 69 15.57 -16.22 -0.64
CA ILE A 69 15.85 -17.62 -0.31
C ILE A 69 16.47 -18.34 -1.51
N GLU A 70 15.94 -18.17 -2.72
CA GLU A 70 16.51 -18.76 -3.93
C GLU A 70 17.97 -18.30 -4.16
N VAL A 71 18.29 -17.03 -3.88
CA VAL A 71 19.66 -16.53 -3.95
C VAL A 71 20.55 -17.15 -2.87
N MET A 72 20.04 -17.30 -1.65
CA MET A 72 20.77 -17.87 -0.51
C MET A 72 21.06 -19.37 -0.67
N GLU A 73 20.16 -20.11 -1.34
CA GLU A 73 20.33 -21.54 -1.63
C GLU A 73 21.31 -21.81 -2.77
N ARG A 74 21.69 -20.79 -3.56
CA ARG A 74 22.68 -20.96 -4.62
C ARG A 74 24.05 -21.29 -4.02
N PRO A 75 24.79 -22.26 -4.59
CA PRO A 75 26.14 -22.56 -4.13
C PRO A 75 27.04 -21.32 -4.23
N ALA A 76 27.93 -21.17 -3.25
CA ALA A 76 28.86 -20.05 -3.21
C ALA A 76 29.71 -20.02 -4.48
N ARG A 77 29.81 -18.83 -5.08
CA ARG A 77 30.63 -18.59 -6.27
C ARG A 77 31.77 -17.66 -5.92
N SER A 78 32.91 -17.90 -6.55
CA SER A 78 34.03 -16.99 -6.44
C SER A 78 33.73 -15.67 -7.16
N ILE A 79 33.95 -14.55 -6.47
CA ILE A 79 33.84 -13.20 -7.03
C ILE A 79 35.25 -12.60 -6.99
N ASP A 80 35.87 -12.41 -8.15
CA ASP A 80 37.29 -12.01 -8.23
C ASP A 80 37.56 -10.66 -7.56
N GLY A 81 36.67 -9.69 -7.74
CA GLY A 81 36.76 -8.39 -7.06
C GLY A 81 36.62 -8.49 -5.54
N LEU A 82 35.80 -9.41 -5.02
CA LEU A 82 35.69 -9.66 -3.57
C LEU A 82 36.97 -10.29 -3.04
N ARG A 83 37.56 -11.22 -3.79
CA ARG A 83 38.85 -11.83 -3.44
C ARG A 83 39.97 -10.78 -3.39
N GLU A 84 39.98 -9.87 -4.34
CA GLU A 84 40.95 -8.77 -4.36
C GLU A 84 40.73 -7.79 -3.19
N LEU A 85 39.47 -7.41 -2.93
CA LEU A 85 39.11 -6.54 -1.81
C LEU A 85 39.59 -7.10 -0.47
N LEU A 86 39.35 -8.38 -0.20
CA LEU A 86 39.75 -9.04 1.04
C LEU A 86 41.27 -9.20 1.20
N ARG A 87 42.06 -8.94 0.15
CA ARG A 87 43.54 -8.93 0.20
C ARG A 87 44.13 -7.55 0.42
N ARG A 88 43.32 -6.48 0.34
CA ARG A 88 43.79 -5.11 0.59
C ARG A 88 43.93 -4.88 2.08
N GLU A 89 44.87 -4.01 2.45
CA GLU A 89 45.09 -3.62 3.83
C GLU A 89 43.83 -2.88 4.36
N THR A 90 43.41 -3.20 5.59
CA THR A 90 42.23 -2.57 6.19
C THR A 90 42.49 -1.09 6.45
N VAL A 91 41.52 -0.24 6.09
CA VAL A 91 41.54 1.18 6.44
C VAL A 91 40.97 1.43 7.85
N PHE A 92 40.34 0.42 8.45
CA PHE A 92 39.91 0.47 9.84
C PHE A 92 41.11 0.15 10.73
N VAL A 93 41.51 1.13 11.52
CA VAL A 93 42.48 1.03 12.62
C VAL A 93 41.67 1.04 13.91
N ASP A 94 41.98 0.12 14.83
CA ASP A 94 41.36 0.07 16.18
C ASP A 94 41.73 1.32 17.00
#